data_AF-A0ABD6S3E4-F1
#
_entry.id   AF-A0ABD6S3E4-F1
#
_cell.length_a   1.000
_cell.length_b   1.000
_cell.length_c   1.000
_cell.angle_alpha   90.00
_cell.angle_beta   90.00
_cell.angle_gamma   90.00
#
_symmetry.space_group_name_H-M   'P 1'
#
loop_
_entity.id
_entity.type
_entity.pdbx_description
1 polymer ?
#
loop_
_entity_poly.entity_id
_entity_poly.type
_entity_poly.pdbx_seq_one_letter_code
_entity_poly.pdbx_strand_id
1 'polypeptide(L)'
;MQIDLKAGVPHNYFDSTYASIKVQNKSGKVVYNKEIYGNKQQNAESQKVSVKVGDYIELTHLEGVHRATLTNVDNSKQESFGKKAIYEVTKEGLKKVEKMPEATILDGNQFAWSLKGISDFEFAKINFNKSTEEMQVDLKSGIPHHYFNETYASIKVQNASGKVVYNKDIYGNKQQNAESQKVSVKVGDYIELTHLEGVHRATLTNVDNSKQESFGKKAMYEVTKEGLKKVEKMPETTVLDGNQFAWSLKGYNDREIAKVEYNKATEKMQIKLEAGIPHSYFTSTYASIKVQNSSGNILYNKEIVGNRQQAAENQTVPVKVGDYIEFTHIEGEAQKEKTRATLTNLENSKQEFVGKKKTYQVTPTGLLIK
;
A
#
# COMPACT_ATOMS: atom_id res chain seq x y z
N MET A 1 -1.81 -15.19 -25.39
CA MET A 1 -2.42 -15.29 -26.73
C MET A 1 -1.32 -15.29 -27.78
N GLN A 2 -1.37 -16.23 -28.73
CA GLN A 2 -0.50 -16.27 -29.91
C GLN A 2 -1.29 -15.69 -31.08
N ILE A 3 -0.68 -14.77 -31.84
CA ILE A 3 -1.29 -14.13 -33.02
C ILE A 3 -0.38 -14.44 -34.20
N ASP A 4 -0.92 -15.12 -35.20
CA ASP A 4 -0.20 -15.47 -36.42
C ASP A 4 -0.90 -14.84 -37.63
N LEU A 5 -0.33 -13.74 -38.13
CA LEU A 5 -0.75 -13.10 -39.37
C LEU A 5 -0.08 -13.80 -40.55
N LYS A 6 -0.85 -14.11 -41.59
CA LYS A 6 -0.34 -14.69 -42.84
C LYS A 6 -0.06 -13.59 -43.85
N ALA A 7 0.96 -13.79 -44.68
CA ALA A 7 1.28 -12.87 -45.76
C ALA A 7 0.19 -12.88 -46.84
N GLY A 8 -0.08 -11.72 -47.44
CA GLY A 8 -1.05 -11.57 -48.53
C GLY A 8 -1.82 -10.26 -48.47
N VAL A 9 -2.72 -10.05 -49.43
CA VAL A 9 -3.68 -8.95 -49.43
C VAL A 9 -5.01 -9.49 -48.92
N PRO A 10 -5.47 -9.10 -47.72
CA PRO A 10 -6.70 -9.63 -47.13
C PRO A 10 -7.93 -9.44 -48.02
N HIS A 11 -8.06 -8.26 -48.64
CA HIS A 11 -9.18 -7.95 -49.53
C HIS A 11 -8.93 -6.71 -50.43
N ASN A 12 -8.84 -6.92 -51.74
CA ASN A 12 -8.44 -5.89 -52.72
C ASN A 12 -9.35 -4.65 -52.77
N TYR A 13 -10.64 -4.77 -52.42
CA TYR A 13 -11.61 -3.68 -52.53
C TYR A 13 -11.83 -2.88 -51.24
N PHE A 14 -11.21 -3.25 -50.11
CA PHE A 14 -11.34 -2.49 -48.86
C PHE A 14 -10.09 -1.64 -48.62
N ASP A 15 -10.22 -0.32 -48.74
CA ASP A 15 -9.16 0.66 -48.50
C ASP A 15 -8.97 1.05 -47.03
N SER A 16 -9.72 0.41 -46.14
CA SER A 16 -9.76 0.65 -44.71
C SER A 16 -9.33 -0.59 -43.89
N THR A 17 -9.34 -0.45 -42.57
CA THR A 17 -9.10 -1.55 -41.63
C THR A 17 -10.15 -2.64 -41.83
N TYR A 18 -9.74 -3.75 -42.44
CA TYR A 18 -10.57 -4.90 -42.77
C TYR A 18 -10.80 -5.80 -41.56
N ALA A 19 -9.77 -5.94 -40.71
CA ALA A 19 -9.84 -6.65 -39.45
C ALA A 19 -8.95 -5.98 -38.39
N SER A 20 -9.27 -6.17 -37.13
CA SER A 20 -8.41 -5.72 -36.04
C SER A 20 -8.45 -6.65 -34.83
N ILE A 21 -7.35 -6.63 -34.08
CA ILE A 21 -7.20 -7.32 -32.80
C ILE A 21 -6.75 -6.29 -31.78
N LYS A 22 -7.55 -6.08 -30.74
CA LYS A 22 -7.23 -5.18 -29.64
C LYS A 22 -7.34 -5.93 -28.33
N VAL A 23 -6.36 -5.76 -27.45
CA VAL A 23 -6.39 -6.29 -26.09
C VAL A 23 -6.30 -5.13 -25.10
N GLN A 24 -7.20 -5.10 -24.14
CA GLN A 24 -7.10 -4.23 -22.97
C GLN A 24 -6.93 -5.05 -21.71
N ASN A 25 -6.25 -4.50 -20.72
CA ASN A 25 -6.28 -5.07 -19.39
C ASN A 25 -7.62 -4.75 -18.67
N LYS A 26 -7.82 -5.34 -17.50
CA LYS A 26 -9.02 -5.11 -16.65
C LYS A 26 -9.35 -3.65 -16.35
N SER A 27 -8.40 -2.75 -16.48
CA SER A 27 -8.55 -1.31 -16.22
C SER A 27 -8.78 -0.49 -17.48
N GLY A 28 -8.99 -1.11 -18.64
CA GLY A 28 -9.28 -0.43 -19.91
C GLY A 28 -8.07 0.15 -20.64
N LYS A 29 -6.84 -0.08 -20.14
CA LYS A 29 -5.62 0.30 -20.86
C LYS A 29 -5.37 -0.67 -22.01
N VAL A 30 -5.19 -0.13 -23.22
CA VAL A 30 -4.81 -0.92 -24.40
C VAL A 30 -3.38 -1.43 -24.23
N VAL A 31 -3.22 -2.76 -24.19
CA VAL A 31 -1.92 -3.44 -24.09
C VAL A 31 -1.46 -3.99 -25.43
N TYR A 32 -2.38 -4.13 -26.39
CA TYR A 32 -2.08 -4.52 -27.75
C TYR A 32 -3.14 -3.97 -28.70
N ASN A 33 -2.74 -3.49 -29.87
CA ASN A 33 -3.65 -3.12 -30.95
C ASN A 33 -2.98 -3.39 -32.30
N LYS A 34 -3.66 -4.15 -33.15
CA LYS A 34 -3.23 -4.42 -34.53
C LYS A 34 -4.40 -4.18 -35.47
N GLU A 35 -4.17 -3.33 -36.44
CA GLU A 35 -5.09 -3.09 -37.55
C GLU A 35 -4.54 -3.74 -38.82
N ILE A 36 -5.43 -4.39 -39.56
CA ILE A 36 -5.11 -5.10 -40.79
C ILE A 36 -5.91 -4.44 -41.91
N TYR A 37 -5.21 -3.71 -42.78
CA TYR A 37 -5.83 -3.02 -43.92
C TYR A 37 -6.13 -4.00 -45.05
N GLY A 38 -7.31 -3.88 -45.66
CA GLY A 38 -7.80 -4.84 -46.66
C GLY A 38 -6.94 -4.88 -47.91
N ASN A 39 -6.73 -3.74 -48.56
CA ASN A 39 -6.07 -3.63 -49.85
C ASN A 39 -4.54 -3.47 -49.76
N LYS A 40 -3.97 -3.57 -48.56
CA LYS A 40 -2.53 -3.46 -48.36
C LYS A 40 -1.91 -4.84 -48.19
N GLN A 41 -0.78 -5.06 -48.85
CA GLN A 41 0.03 -6.26 -48.65
C GLN A 41 0.46 -6.37 -47.18
N GLN A 42 0.12 -7.50 -46.56
CA GLN A 42 0.55 -7.87 -45.22
C GLN A 42 1.74 -8.83 -45.32
N ASN A 43 2.68 -8.69 -44.38
CA ASN A 43 3.75 -9.65 -44.19
C ASN A 43 3.34 -10.71 -43.16
N ALA A 44 3.89 -11.91 -43.28
CA ALA A 44 3.70 -12.93 -42.26
C ALA A 44 4.35 -12.45 -40.95
N GLU A 45 3.61 -12.55 -39.86
CA GLU A 45 4.04 -12.07 -38.55
C GLU A 45 3.50 -13.00 -37.47
N SER A 46 4.28 -13.21 -36.42
CA SER A 46 3.93 -14.07 -35.30
C SER A 46 4.26 -13.33 -34.01
N GLN A 47 3.26 -13.09 -33.17
CA GLN A 47 3.42 -12.31 -31.95
C GLN A 47 2.74 -12.99 -30.76
N LYS A 48 3.48 -13.06 -29.65
CA LYS A 48 2.94 -13.44 -28.34
C LYS A 48 2.48 -12.19 -27.60
N VAL A 49 1.20 -12.15 -27.27
CA VAL A 49 0.60 -11.13 -26.42
C VAL A 49 0.25 -11.78 -25.09
N SER A 50 0.78 -11.23 -23.99
CA SER A 50 0.39 -11.66 -22.64
C SER A 50 -1.06 -11.27 -22.39
N VAL A 51 -1.89 -12.23 -22.00
CA VAL A 51 -3.29 -12.01 -21.64
C VAL A 51 -3.55 -12.75 -20.33
N LYS A 52 -4.21 -12.10 -19.39
CA LYS A 52 -4.49 -12.59 -18.04
C LYS A 52 -5.99 -12.60 -17.77
N VAL A 53 -6.41 -13.33 -16.74
CA VAL A 53 -7.79 -13.26 -16.23
C VAL A 53 -8.14 -11.82 -15.87
N GLY A 54 -9.28 -11.34 -16.39
CA GLY A 54 -9.77 -9.97 -16.30
C GLY A 54 -9.42 -9.10 -17.51
N ASP A 55 -8.56 -9.54 -18.43
CA ASP A 55 -8.28 -8.81 -19.67
C ASP A 55 -9.42 -8.97 -20.68
N TYR A 56 -9.50 -8.05 -21.64
CA TYR A 56 -10.53 -8.01 -22.67
C TYR A 56 -9.89 -8.06 -24.06
N ILE A 57 -10.49 -8.84 -24.96
CA ILE A 57 -10.08 -8.99 -26.35
C ILE A 57 -11.21 -8.51 -27.24
N GLU A 58 -10.96 -7.49 -28.05
CA GLU A 58 -11.84 -7.04 -29.12
C GLU A 58 -11.31 -7.52 -30.47
N LEU A 59 -12.16 -8.20 -31.22
CA LEU A 59 -11.90 -8.64 -32.59
C LEU A 59 -12.90 -7.94 -33.52
N THR A 60 -12.41 -7.39 -34.63
CA THR A 60 -13.26 -6.88 -35.69
C THR A 60 -12.91 -7.50 -37.03
N HIS A 61 -13.92 -7.65 -37.89
CA HIS A 61 -13.76 -8.15 -39.25
C HIS A 61 -14.94 -7.67 -40.12
N LEU A 62 -14.69 -6.94 -41.20
CA LEU A 62 -15.77 -6.32 -42.01
C LEU A 62 -16.78 -7.33 -42.58
N GLU A 63 -16.29 -8.49 -43.02
CA GLU A 63 -17.11 -9.62 -43.50
C GLU A 63 -17.28 -10.74 -42.45
N GLY A 64 -17.13 -10.41 -41.16
CA GLY A 64 -16.96 -11.41 -40.11
C GLY A 64 -18.15 -12.36 -39.91
N VAL A 65 -19.35 -11.94 -40.32
CA VAL A 65 -20.56 -12.81 -40.30
C VAL A 65 -20.31 -14.13 -41.02
N HIS A 66 -19.62 -14.11 -42.16
CA HIS A 66 -19.38 -15.28 -42.99
C HIS A 66 -17.94 -15.80 -42.94
N ARG A 67 -16.99 -14.98 -42.51
CA ARG A 67 -15.54 -15.28 -42.65
C ARG A 67 -14.79 -15.38 -41.33
N ALA A 68 -15.40 -15.03 -40.20
CA ALA A 68 -14.68 -14.93 -38.93
C ALA A 68 -15.30 -15.82 -37.86
N THR A 69 -14.51 -16.74 -37.33
CA THR A 69 -14.97 -17.81 -36.45
C THR A 69 -14.14 -17.88 -35.17
N LEU A 70 -14.79 -18.23 -34.07
CA LEU A 70 -14.16 -18.61 -32.83
C LEU A 70 -14.33 -20.13 -32.67
N THR A 71 -13.22 -20.84 -32.44
CA THR A 71 -13.23 -22.29 -32.19
C THR A 71 -12.67 -22.54 -30.81
N ASN A 72 -13.44 -23.21 -29.94
CA ASN A 72 -12.93 -23.75 -28.69
C ASN A 72 -12.20 -25.07 -29.02
N VAL A 73 -10.88 -25.07 -28.87
CA VAL A 73 -10.03 -26.21 -29.24
C VAL A 73 -10.23 -27.44 -28.35
N ASP A 74 -10.69 -27.26 -27.11
CA ASP A 74 -10.86 -28.36 -26.15
C ASP A 74 -12.09 -29.21 -26.47
N ASN A 75 -13.16 -28.59 -26.99
CA ASN A 75 -14.42 -29.26 -27.29
C ASN A 75 -14.84 -29.17 -28.76
N SER A 76 -14.00 -28.59 -29.62
CA SER A 76 -14.23 -28.40 -31.06
C SER A 76 -15.50 -27.62 -31.43
N LYS A 77 -16.14 -26.92 -30.47
CA LYS A 77 -17.29 -26.06 -30.80
C LYS A 77 -16.81 -24.81 -31.52
N GLN A 78 -17.49 -24.49 -32.62
CA GLN A 78 -17.18 -23.36 -33.46
C GLN A 78 -18.42 -22.47 -33.62
N GLU A 79 -18.21 -21.15 -33.56
CA GLU A 79 -19.24 -20.15 -33.81
C GLU A 79 -18.69 -19.02 -34.69
N SER A 80 -19.58 -18.35 -35.44
CA SER A 80 -19.24 -17.06 -36.07
C SER A 80 -19.26 -15.97 -35.00
N PHE A 81 -18.24 -15.13 -34.97
CA PHE A 81 -18.21 -14.01 -34.02
C PHE A 81 -18.76 -12.71 -34.64
N GLY A 82 -19.19 -12.73 -35.90
CA GLY A 82 -19.78 -11.59 -36.58
C GLY A 82 -18.76 -10.49 -36.90
N LYS A 83 -19.25 -9.26 -37.14
CA LYS A 83 -18.37 -8.13 -37.51
C LYS A 83 -17.49 -7.64 -36.36
N LYS A 84 -17.96 -7.82 -35.13
CA LYS A 84 -17.30 -7.40 -33.91
C LYS A 84 -17.66 -8.35 -32.78
N ALA A 85 -16.67 -8.78 -32.02
CA ALA A 85 -16.88 -9.49 -30.78
C ALA A 85 -15.89 -9.00 -29.73
N ILE A 86 -16.37 -8.93 -28.48
CA ILE A 86 -15.55 -8.59 -27.33
C ILE A 86 -15.66 -9.75 -26.35
N TYR A 87 -14.52 -10.19 -25.82
CA TYR A 87 -14.43 -11.28 -24.87
C TYR A 87 -13.67 -10.83 -23.63
N GLU A 88 -14.24 -11.07 -22.45
CA GLU A 88 -13.52 -11.04 -21.17
C GLU A 88 -12.84 -12.40 -20.96
N VAL A 89 -11.58 -12.37 -20.53
CA VAL A 89 -10.85 -13.58 -20.13
C VAL A 89 -11.20 -13.90 -18.68
N THR A 90 -11.96 -14.97 -18.45
CA THR A 90 -12.31 -15.44 -17.11
C THR A 90 -11.47 -16.67 -16.72
N LYS A 91 -11.63 -17.18 -15.51
CA LYS A 91 -10.97 -18.42 -15.09
C LYS A 91 -11.48 -19.63 -15.86
N GLU A 92 -12.71 -19.57 -16.34
CA GLU A 92 -13.43 -20.62 -17.07
C GLU A 92 -13.25 -20.53 -18.60
N GLY A 93 -12.59 -19.47 -19.10
CA GLY A 93 -12.34 -19.28 -20.53
C GLY A 93 -12.74 -17.89 -21.04
N LEU A 94 -13.14 -17.80 -22.30
CA LEU A 94 -13.59 -16.55 -22.91
C LEU A 94 -15.10 -16.36 -22.71
N LYS A 95 -15.49 -15.24 -22.11
CA LYS A 95 -16.89 -14.84 -21.96
C LYS A 95 -17.18 -13.66 -22.89
N LYS A 96 -18.15 -13.81 -23.79
CA LYS A 96 -18.57 -12.72 -24.68
C LYS A 96 -19.22 -11.59 -23.87
N VAL A 97 -18.85 -10.34 -24.14
CA VAL A 97 -19.36 -9.13 -23.50
C VAL A 97 -19.68 -8.06 -24.54
N GLU A 98 -20.47 -7.05 -24.15
CA GLU A 98 -20.95 -6.02 -25.07
C GLU A 98 -19.97 -4.86 -25.30
N LYS A 99 -19.16 -4.53 -24.29
CA LYS A 99 -18.25 -3.38 -24.33
C LYS A 99 -16.92 -3.67 -23.66
N MET A 100 -15.89 -2.98 -24.15
CA MET A 100 -14.58 -2.93 -23.51
C MET A 100 -14.66 -2.09 -22.22
N PRO A 101 -13.85 -2.38 -21.20
CA PRO A 101 -13.76 -1.53 -20.02
C PRO A 101 -13.24 -0.14 -20.38
N GLU A 102 -13.70 0.87 -19.66
CA GLU A 102 -13.15 2.21 -19.79
C GLU A 102 -11.83 2.33 -19.03
N ALA A 103 -10.87 3.05 -19.62
CA ALA A 103 -9.60 3.35 -18.97
C ALA A 103 -9.83 4.01 -17.60
N THR A 104 -9.30 3.43 -16.52
CA THR A 104 -9.40 4.07 -15.20
C THR A 104 -8.49 5.30 -15.14
N ILE A 105 -8.83 6.26 -14.27
CA ILE A 105 -7.92 7.37 -13.94
C ILE A 105 -6.72 6.90 -13.11
N LEU A 106 -6.71 5.69 -12.56
CA LEU A 106 -5.67 5.26 -11.64
C LEU A 106 -4.55 4.46 -12.31
N ASP A 107 -4.70 4.07 -13.57
CA ASP A 107 -3.68 3.34 -14.32
C ASP A 107 -2.73 4.27 -15.06
N GLY A 108 -1.42 4.07 -14.91
CA GLY A 108 -0.43 4.96 -15.51
C GLY A 108 0.83 5.07 -14.66
N ASN A 109 1.72 5.94 -15.11
CA ASN A 109 2.95 6.30 -14.44
C ASN A 109 2.93 7.73 -13.89
N GLN A 110 2.12 8.63 -14.45
CA GLN A 110 2.16 10.05 -14.10
C GLN A 110 0.82 10.54 -13.53
N PHE A 111 0.87 11.02 -12.29
CA PHE A 111 -0.28 11.53 -11.56
C PHE A 111 0.04 12.91 -11.00
N ALA A 112 -0.95 13.79 -10.98
CA ALA A 112 -0.83 15.09 -10.35
C ALA A 112 -2.03 15.35 -9.44
N TRP A 113 -1.78 15.88 -8.25
CA TRP A 113 -2.81 16.43 -7.38
C TRP A 113 -2.67 17.94 -7.28
N SER A 114 -3.79 18.65 -7.41
CA SER A 114 -3.90 20.09 -7.17
C SER A 114 -4.78 20.30 -5.94
N LEU A 115 -4.28 21.02 -4.93
CA LEU A 115 -5.03 21.40 -3.74
C LEU A 115 -5.25 22.92 -3.74
N LYS A 116 -6.51 23.33 -3.72
CA LYS A 116 -6.91 24.74 -3.77
C LYS A 116 -7.54 25.19 -2.46
N GLY A 117 -7.22 26.40 -2.06
CA GLY A 117 -7.76 27.08 -0.90
C GLY A 117 -8.86 28.06 -1.29
N ILE A 118 -9.03 29.11 -0.49
CA ILE A 118 -10.01 30.17 -0.74
C ILE A 118 -9.74 30.86 -2.09
N SER A 119 -10.81 31.28 -2.78
CA SER A 119 -10.75 31.90 -4.11
C SER A 119 -9.96 31.07 -5.14
N ASP A 120 -10.02 29.74 -5.02
CA ASP A 120 -9.37 28.76 -5.89
C ASP A 120 -7.84 28.88 -5.96
N PHE A 121 -7.23 29.49 -4.93
CA PHE A 121 -5.78 29.59 -4.80
C PHE A 121 -5.15 28.19 -4.68
N GLU A 122 -4.51 27.70 -5.74
CA GLU A 122 -3.75 26.45 -5.70
C GLU A 122 -2.50 26.62 -4.84
N PHE A 123 -2.61 26.28 -3.56
CA PHE A 123 -1.54 26.43 -2.57
C PHE A 123 -0.59 25.24 -2.55
N ALA A 124 -1.01 24.08 -3.07
CA ALA A 124 -0.15 22.89 -3.17
C ALA A 124 -0.38 22.13 -4.48
N LYS A 125 0.72 21.66 -5.08
CA LYS A 125 0.72 20.76 -6.23
C LYS A 125 1.63 19.58 -5.94
N ILE A 126 1.15 18.37 -6.20
CA ILE A 126 1.90 17.13 -5.99
C ILE A 126 1.98 16.42 -7.33
N ASN A 127 3.18 16.17 -7.85
CA ASN A 127 3.38 15.41 -9.08
C ASN A 127 4.09 14.10 -8.73
N PHE A 128 3.51 12.96 -9.09
CA PHE A 128 4.10 11.65 -8.90
C PHE A 128 4.41 11.00 -10.24
N ASN A 129 5.67 10.60 -10.41
CA ASN A 129 6.13 9.79 -11.53
C ASN A 129 6.61 8.43 -11.02
N LYS A 130 5.79 7.40 -11.25
CA LYS A 130 6.06 6.01 -10.86
C LYS A 130 7.30 5.44 -11.56
N SER A 131 7.59 5.85 -12.80
CA SER A 131 8.74 5.32 -13.56
C SER A 131 10.07 5.79 -12.96
N THR A 132 10.09 6.98 -12.35
CA THR A 132 11.27 7.53 -11.67
C THR A 132 11.22 7.34 -10.15
N GLU A 133 10.17 6.68 -9.63
CA GLU A 133 9.92 6.50 -8.20
C GLU A 133 10.00 7.81 -7.39
N GLU A 134 9.55 8.93 -8.00
CA GLU A 134 9.70 10.28 -7.44
C GLU A 134 8.35 10.99 -7.36
N MET A 135 8.05 11.51 -6.18
CA MET A 135 6.94 12.43 -5.93
C MET A 135 7.51 13.80 -5.58
N GLN A 136 7.17 14.81 -6.38
CA GLN A 136 7.48 16.21 -6.17
C GLN A 136 6.31 16.89 -5.48
N VAL A 137 6.54 17.47 -4.31
CA VAL A 137 5.57 18.27 -3.56
C VAL A 137 5.98 19.73 -3.61
N ASP A 138 5.14 20.57 -4.20
CA ASP A 138 5.36 22.00 -4.32
C ASP A 138 4.27 22.76 -3.54
N LEU A 139 4.69 23.57 -2.58
CA LEU A 139 3.83 24.51 -1.86
C LEU A 139 4.09 25.93 -2.35
N LYS A 140 3.03 26.72 -2.47
CA LYS A 140 3.11 28.15 -2.77
C LYS A 140 3.03 28.97 -1.49
N SER A 141 3.76 30.09 -1.47
CA SER A 141 3.65 31.06 -0.40
C SER A 141 2.25 31.68 -0.38
N GLY A 142 1.63 31.76 0.79
CA GLY A 142 0.27 32.31 0.96
C GLY A 142 -0.50 31.65 2.11
N ILE A 143 -1.70 32.17 2.38
CA ILE A 143 -2.65 31.61 3.36
C ILE A 143 -3.66 30.74 2.58
N PRO A 144 -3.70 29.41 2.78
CA PRO A 144 -4.61 28.54 2.04
C PRO A 144 -6.07 28.95 2.20
N HIS A 145 -6.55 29.09 3.45
CA HIS A 145 -7.95 29.43 3.71
C HIS A 145 -8.13 29.99 5.14
N HIS A 146 -8.21 31.32 5.27
CA HIS A 146 -8.16 32.01 6.58
C HIS A 146 -9.29 31.66 7.57
N TYR A 147 -10.40 31.09 7.10
CA TYR A 147 -11.50 30.63 7.97
C TYR A 147 -11.25 29.29 8.68
N PHE A 148 -10.21 28.53 8.34
CA PHE A 148 -9.88 27.26 8.99
C PHE A 148 -8.71 27.42 9.95
N ASN A 149 -8.96 27.26 11.26
CA ASN A 149 -7.95 27.39 12.32
C ASN A 149 -7.20 26.07 12.63
N GLU A 150 -7.38 25.05 11.81
CA GLU A 150 -6.83 23.71 11.96
C GLU A 150 -6.03 23.28 10.72
N THR A 151 -5.55 22.04 10.71
CA THR A 151 -4.93 21.43 9.53
C THR A 151 -5.98 21.32 8.43
N TYR A 152 -5.82 22.16 7.40
CA TYR A 152 -6.73 22.26 6.28
C TYR A 152 -6.47 21.18 5.22
N ALA A 153 -5.20 20.82 5.04
CA ALA A 153 -4.77 19.74 4.19
C ALA A 153 -3.53 19.05 4.76
N SER A 154 -3.32 17.80 4.38
CA SER A 154 -2.07 17.09 4.68
C SER A 154 -1.67 16.12 3.58
N ILE A 155 -0.36 15.89 3.50
CA ILE A 155 0.27 14.97 2.56
C ILE A 155 1.12 14.02 3.36
N LYS A 156 0.89 12.72 3.23
CA LYS A 156 1.64 11.69 3.96
C LYS A 156 2.02 10.56 3.01
N VAL A 157 3.27 10.10 3.12
CA VAL A 157 3.74 8.91 2.43
C VAL A 157 4.25 7.91 3.45
N GLN A 158 3.81 6.67 3.32
CA GLN A 158 4.37 5.54 4.04
C GLN A 158 5.00 4.56 3.07
N ASN A 159 6.12 3.98 3.47
CA ASN A 159 6.69 2.88 2.72
C ASN A 159 5.88 1.58 2.91
N ALA A 160 6.25 0.52 2.19
CA ALA A 160 5.62 -0.80 2.32
C ALA A 160 5.64 -1.41 3.75
N SER A 161 6.51 -0.93 4.65
CA SER A 161 6.55 -1.36 6.07
C SER A 161 5.67 -0.50 6.98
N GLY A 162 4.86 0.42 6.43
CA GLY A 162 4.04 1.36 7.18
C GLY A 162 4.82 2.44 7.92
N LYS A 163 6.11 2.61 7.63
CA LYS A 163 6.92 3.71 8.16
C LYS A 163 6.58 4.98 7.38
N VAL A 164 6.26 6.05 8.10
CA VAL A 164 6.08 7.38 7.50
C VAL A 164 7.43 7.90 7.01
N VAL A 165 7.56 8.11 5.71
CA VAL A 165 8.77 8.64 5.06
C VAL A 165 8.62 10.11 4.65
N TYR A 166 7.39 10.60 4.61
CA TYR A 166 7.07 12.01 4.42
C TYR A 166 5.74 12.35 5.11
N ASN A 167 5.68 13.50 5.78
CA ASN A 167 4.45 14.04 6.33
C ASN A 167 4.50 15.57 6.31
N LYS A 168 3.45 16.19 5.78
CA LYS A 168 3.29 17.64 5.75
C LYS A 168 1.87 18.00 6.13
N ASP A 169 1.73 18.70 7.25
CA ASP A 169 0.47 19.30 7.67
C ASP A 169 0.45 20.77 7.26
N ILE A 170 -0.68 21.21 6.69
CA ILE A 170 -0.86 22.54 6.12
C ILE A 170 -2.05 23.18 6.82
N TYR A 171 -1.77 24.18 7.65
CA TYR A 171 -2.81 24.92 8.38
C TYR A 171 -3.50 25.94 7.48
N GLY A 172 -4.84 26.01 7.55
CA GLY A 172 -5.63 26.87 6.67
C GLY A 172 -5.37 28.37 6.88
N ASN A 173 -5.30 28.81 8.14
CA ASN A 173 -5.17 30.21 8.51
C ASN A 173 -3.73 30.70 8.74
N LYS A 174 -2.73 29.84 8.53
CA LYS A 174 -1.33 30.22 8.72
C LYS A 174 -0.67 30.52 7.38
N GLN A 175 0.15 31.56 7.35
CA GLN A 175 1.02 31.83 6.21
C GLN A 175 1.92 30.63 5.94
N GLN A 176 1.84 30.08 4.73
CA GLN A 176 2.77 29.07 4.22
C GLN A 176 3.90 29.76 3.46
N ASN A 177 5.07 29.14 3.46
CA ASN A 177 6.20 29.55 2.61
C ASN A 177 6.21 28.71 1.34
N ALA A 178 6.82 29.24 0.28
CA ALA A 178 7.08 28.44 -0.90
C ALA A 178 8.09 27.33 -0.54
N GLU A 179 7.80 26.11 -0.95
CA GLU A 179 8.59 24.93 -0.62
C GLU A 179 8.50 23.93 -1.77
N SER A 180 9.58 23.21 -2.04
CA SER A 180 9.65 22.21 -3.08
C SER A 180 10.46 21.03 -2.56
N GLN A 181 9.83 19.86 -2.45
CA GLN A 181 10.43 18.67 -1.88
C GLN A 181 10.22 17.45 -2.75
N LYS A 182 11.32 16.74 -3.03
CA LYS A 182 11.30 15.42 -3.65
C LYS A 182 11.20 14.34 -2.58
N VAL A 183 10.29 13.40 -2.80
CA VAL A 183 10.04 12.24 -1.94
C VAL A 183 10.17 11.00 -2.80
N SER A 184 10.98 10.02 -2.37
CA SER A 184 11.04 8.73 -3.04
C SER A 184 9.76 7.93 -2.72
N VAL A 185 9.06 7.48 -3.76
CA VAL A 185 7.81 6.72 -3.63
C VAL A 185 7.85 5.56 -4.62
N LYS A 186 7.82 4.33 -4.11
CA LYS A 186 8.03 3.09 -4.86
C LYS A 186 6.76 2.27 -4.96
N VAL A 187 6.77 1.26 -5.84
CA VAL A 187 5.72 0.24 -5.85
C VAL A 187 5.66 -0.46 -4.49
N GLY A 188 4.47 -0.52 -3.89
CA GLY A 188 4.22 -1.02 -2.55
C GLY A 188 4.12 0.07 -1.48
N ASP A 189 4.50 1.31 -1.80
CA ASP A 189 4.33 2.45 -0.90
C ASP A 189 2.90 3.00 -0.97
N TYR A 190 2.56 3.84 0.02
CA TYR A 190 1.23 4.38 0.22
C TYR A 190 1.26 5.90 0.32
N ILE A 191 0.26 6.55 -0.29
CA ILE A 191 0.07 7.99 -0.28
C ILE A 191 -1.28 8.30 0.36
N GLU A 192 -1.30 9.12 1.41
CA GLU A 192 -2.51 9.69 2.00
C GLU A 192 -2.53 11.21 1.75
N LEU A 193 -3.66 11.69 1.26
CA LEU A 193 -3.95 13.11 1.10
C LEU A 193 -5.22 13.44 1.88
N THR A 194 -5.19 14.54 2.64
CA THR A 194 -6.39 15.10 3.27
C THR A 194 -6.61 16.52 2.81
N HIS A 195 -7.88 16.92 2.72
CA HIS A 195 -8.28 18.27 2.35
C HIS A 195 -9.70 18.54 2.84
N LEU A 196 -9.92 19.50 3.74
CA LEU A 196 -11.24 19.70 4.37
C LEU A 196 -12.35 20.04 3.35
N GLU A 197 -12.00 20.66 2.22
CA GLU A 197 -12.90 20.96 1.09
C GLU A 197 -12.62 20.12 -0.18
N GLY A 198 -12.06 18.91 -0.03
CA GLY A 198 -11.53 18.14 -1.15
C GLY A 198 -12.47 17.98 -2.35
N VAL A 199 -13.77 17.71 -2.10
CA VAL A 199 -14.77 17.46 -3.16
C VAL A 199 -14.84 18.61 -4.18
N HIS A 200 -14.63 19.84 -3.73
CA HIS A 200 -14.78 21.04 -4.54
C HIS A 200 -13.45 21.68 -4.95
N ARG A 201 -12.39 21.45 -4.16
CA ARG A 201 -11.13 22.20 -4.29
C ARG A 201 -9.88 21.33 -4.44
N ALA A 202 -10.03 20.01 -4.45
CA ALA A 202 -8.92 19.10 -4.66
C ALA A 202 -9.17 18.17 -5.85
N THR A 203 -8.16 18.00 -6.69
CA THR A 203 -8.28 17.23 -7.94
C THR A 203 -7.10 16.29 -8.08
N LEU A 204 -7.38 15.04 -8.44
CA LEU A 204 -6.42 14.10 -9.00
C LEU A 204 -6.54 14.16 -10.53
N THR A 205 -5.40 14.26 -11.20
CA THR A 205 -5.26 14.17 -12.65
C THR A 205 -4.31 13.03 -12.98
N ASN A 206 -4.73 12.15 -13.88
CA ASN A 206 -3.83 11.22 -14.54
C ASN A 206 -3.27 11.92 -15.78
N VAL A 207 -1.98 12.18 -15.78
CA VAL A 207 -1.31 12.94 -16.83
C VAL A 207 -1.20 12.11 -18.12
N ASP A 208 -1.14 10.78 -18.02
CA ASP A 208 -0.98 9.90 -19.18
C ASP A 208 -2.26 9.81 -20.03
N ASN A 209 -3.45 10.03 -19.44
CA ASN A 209 -4.73 9.96 -20.15
C ASN A 209 -5.62 11.20 -19.99
N SER A 210 -5.11 12.26 -19.35
CA SER A 210 -5.79 13.54 -19.10
C SER A 210 -7.11 13.44 -18.35
N LYS A 211 -7.46 12.29 -17.75
CA LYS A 211 -8.65 12.16 -16.91
C LYS A 211 -8.40 12.85 -15.58
N GLN A 212 -9.44 13.47 -15.04
CA GLN A 212 -9.41 14.13 -13.74
C GLN A 212 -10.63 13.76 -12.92
N GLU A 213 -10.47 13.67 -11.60
CA GLU A 213 -11.56 13.51 -10.63
C GLU A 213 -11.25 14.32 -9.37
N SER A 214 -12.29 14.79 -8.67
CA SER A 214 -12.10 15.28 -7.30
C SER A 214 -12.01 14.11 -6.32
N PHE A 215 -11.42 14.36 -5.16
CA PHE A 215 -11.43 13.41 -4.06
C PHE A 215 -12.12 14.02 -2.83
N GLY A 216 -12.64 13.17 -1.94
CA GLY A 216 -13.34 13.64 -0.74
C GLY A 216 -12.40 14.31 0.28
N LYS A 217 -12.78 14.30 1.56
CA LYS A 217 -11.91 14.84 2.62
C LYS A 217 -10.58 14.11 2.77
N LYS A 218 -10.53 12.86 2.32
CA LYS A 218 -9.37 11.99 2.40
C LYS A 218 -9.32 11.11 1.15
N ALA A 219 -8.12 10.89 0.64
CA ALA A 219 -7.81 9.88 -0.35
C ALA A 219 -6.57 9.10 0.08
N MET A 220 -6.60 7.78 -0.07
CA MET A 220 -5.48 6.91 0.22
C MET A 220 -5.23 6.01 -0.98
N TYR A 221 -3.96 5.90 -1.37
CA TYR A 221 -3.54 5.13 -2.53
C TYR A 221 -2.39 4.19 -2.16
N GLU A 222 -2.46 2.95 -2.63
CA GLU A 222 -1.34 2.04 -2.77
C GLU A 222 -0.73 2.23 -4.17
N VAL A 223 0.59 2.36 -4.26
CA VAL A 223 1.31 2.40 -5.54
C VAL A 223 1.50 0.96 -6.02
N THR A 224 0.90 0.60 -7.14
CA THR A 224 0.95 -0.73 -7.74
C THR A 224 1.81 -0.74 -9.00
N LYS A 225 2.03 -1.92 -9.61
CA LYS A 225 2.74 -2.01 -10.89
C LYS A 225 1.99 -1.29 -12.00
N GLU A 226 0.66 -1.35 -11.97
CA GLU A 226 -0.26 -0.77 -12.96
C GLU A 226 -0.46 0.74 -12.78
N GLY A 227 -0.35 1.27 -11.57
CA GLY A 227 -0.56 2.69 -11.26
C GLY A 227 -0.86 2.92 -9.79
N LEU A 228 -1.95 3.61 -9.49
CA LEU A 228 -2.49 3.80 -8.15
C LEU A 228 -3.67 2.85 -7.90
N LYS A 229 -3.90 2.51 -6.63
CA LYS A 229 -5.08 1.77 -6.20
C LYS A 229 -5.64 2.42 -4.95
N LYS A 230 -6.92 2.80 -4.96
CA LYS A 230 -7.57 3.32 -3.76
C LYS A 230 -7.60 2.25 -2.67
N VAL A 231 -7.26 2.64 -1.45
CA VAL A 231 -7.30 1.78 -0.27
C VAL A 231 -8.12 2.42 0.84
N GLU A 232 -8.72 1.60 1.69
CA GLU A 232 -9.57 2.07 2.80
C GLU A 232 -8.76 2.40 4.05
N LYS A 233 -7.54 1.86 4.17
CA LYS A 233 -6.64 2.11 5.29
C LYS A 233 -5.19 2.12 4.85
N MET A 234 -4.42 2.94 5.54
CA MET A 234 -2.96 2.93 5.48
C MET A 234 -2.39 1.69 6.20
N PRO A 235 -1.21 1.18 5.79
CA PRO A 235 -0.55 0.08 6.50
C PRO A 235 -0.16 0.48 7.93
N GLU A 236 -0.26 -0.46 8.85
CA GLU A 236 0.32 -0.31 10.18
C GLU A 236 1.84 -0.39 10.10
N THR A 237 2.54 0.37 10.95
CA THR A 237 4.00 0.29 11.03
C THR A 237 4.41 -1.09 11.52
N THR A 238 5.12 -1.85 10.68
CA THR A 238 5.64 -3.17 11.04
C THR A 238 7.08 -3.11 11.51
N VAL A 239 7.82 -2.05 11.19
CA VAL A 239 9.24 -1.89 11.59
C VAL A 239 9.41 -0.64 12.44
N LEU A 240 9.99 -0.83 13.62
CA LEU A 240 10.37 0.20 14.56
C LEU A 240 11.88 0.42 14.42
N ASP A 241 12.30 1.39 13.63
CA ASP A 241 13.72 1.68 13.42
C ASP A 241 14.37 2.31 14.66
N GLY A 242 15.61 1.94 14.94
CA GLY A 242 16.39 2.47 16.06
C GLY A 242 17.27 1.40 16.70
N ASN A 243 18.11 1.80 17.64
CA ASN A 243 18.98 0.90 18.41
C ASN A 243 18.58 0.77 19.87
N GLN A 244 17.77 1.69 20.41
CA GLN A 244 17.44 1.73 21.83
C GLN A 244 15.93 1.68 22.05
N PHE A 245 15.46 0.64 22.73
CA PHE A 245 14.05 0.42 23.02
C PHE A 245 13.85 0.12 24.50
N ALA A 246 12.77 0.63 25.08
CA ALA A 246 12.37 0.28 26.44
C ALA A 246 10.95 -0.27 26.44
N TRP A 247 10.70 -1.34 27.18
CA TRP A 247 9.35 -1.80 27.52
C TRP A 247 9.06 -1.54 28.99
N SER A 248 7.83 -1.09 29.27
CA SER A 248 7.29 -0.95 30.62
C SER A 248 6.05 -1.82 30.73
N LEU A 249 6.03 -2.73 31.71
CA LEU A 249 4.87 -3.53 32.10
C LEU A 249 4.38 -3.04 33.46
N LYS A 250 3.08 -2.73 33.57
CA LYS A 250 2.46 -2.14 34.76
C LYS A 250 1.42 -3.07 35.38
N GLY A 251 1.51 -3.20 36.69
CA GLY A 251 0.56 -3.89 37.57
C GLY A 251 -0.59 -3.00 38.01
N TYR A 252 -1.24 -3.39 39.09
CA TYR A 252 -2.30 -2.63 39.78
C TYR A 252 -1.86 -1.20 40.13
N ASN A 253 -2.79 -0.23 40.04
CA ASN A 253 -2.53 1.21 40.27
C ASN A 253 -1.36 1.80 39.45
N ASP A 254 -1.22 1.38 38.19
CA ASP A 254 -0.20 1.81 37.23
C ASP A 254 1.25 1.64 37.68
N ARG A 255 1.47 0.83 38.72
CA ARG A 255 2.80 0.54 39.25
C ARG A 255 3.60 -0.23 38.21
N GLU A 256 4.78 0.26 37.83
CA GLU A 256 5.71 -0.51 37.00
C GLU A 256 6.14 -1.78 37.75
N ILE A 257 5.91 -2.94 37.14
CA ILE A 257 6.28 -4.24 37.70
C ILE A 257 7.52 -4.80 37.01
N ALA A 258 7.74 -4.44 35.75
CA ALA A 258 8.94 -4.78 35.02
C ALA A 258 9.30 -3.68 34.02
N LYS A 259 10.59 -3.37 33.96
CA LYS A 259 11.19 -2.51 32.96
C LYS A 259 12.21 -3.31 32.18
N VAL A 260 12.20 -3.16 30.86
CA VAL A 260 13.15 -3.84 29.99
C VAL A 260 13.77 -2.82 29.05
N GLU A 261 15.09 -2.79 28.94
CA GLU A 261 15.81 -1.92 28.03
C GLU A 261 16.67 -2.76 27.09
N TYR A 262 16.52 -2.55 25.79
CA TYR A 262 17.32 -3.21 24.77
C TYR A 262 18.18 -2.19 24.03
N ASN A 263 19.47 -2.49 23.93
CA ASN A 263 20.43 -1.73 23.13
C ASN A 263 21.04 -2.64 22.06
N LYS A 264 20.63 -2.45 20.81
CA LYS A 264 21.08 -3.19 19.63
C LYS A 264 22.57 -3.05 19.36
N ALA A 265 23.15 -1.87 19.60
CA ALA A 265 24.59 -1.64 19.38
C ALA A 265 25.46 -2.49 20.32
N THR A 266 24.98 -2.75 21.53
CA THR A 266 25.65 -3.61 22.51
C THR A 266 25.14 -5.05 22.52
N GLU A 267 24.08 -5.36 21.75
CA GLU A 267 23.35 -6.64 21.76
C GLU A 267 22.89 -7.08 23.16
N LYS A 268 22.53 -6.13 24.04
CA LYS A 268 22.16 -6.40 25.44
C LYS A 268 20.73 -5.97 25.72
N MET A 269 19.98 -6.86 26.34
CA MET A 269 18.65 -6.61 26.90
C MET A 269 18.73 -6.70 28.42
N GLN A 270 18.56 -5.56 29.09
CA GLN A 270 18.51 -5.44 30.54
C GLN A 270 17.06 -5.57 31.02
N ILE A 271 16.80 -6.51 31.92
CA ILE A 271 15.47 -6.80 32.44
C ILE A 271 15.50 -6.53 33.94
N LYS A 272 14.65 -5.61 34.39
CA LYS A 272 14.47 -5.26 35.80
C LYS A 272 13.04 -5.60 36.22
N LEU A 273 12.90 -6.51 37.18
CA LEU A 273 11.63 -6.83 37.84
C LEU A 273 11.59 -6.15 39.21
N GLU A 274 10.47 -5.52 39.54
CA GLU A 274 10.26 -4.85 40.83
C GLU A 274 9.61 -5.80 41.85
N ALA A 275 10.08 -5.79 43.10
CA ALA A 275 9.51 -6.63 44.16
C ALA A 275 8.06 -6.23 44.51
N GLY A 276 7.19 -7.20 44.77
CA GLY A 276 5.80 -6.96 45.17
C GLY A 276 4.79 -7.85 44.45
N ILE A 277 3.50 -7.66 44.76
CA ILE A 277 2.39 -8.33 44.10
C ILE A 277 2.00 -7.50 42.86
N PRO A 278 2.13 -8.04 41.63
CA PRO A 278 1.81 -7.31 40.42
C PRO A 278 0.36 -6.83 40.36
N HIS A 279 -0.60 -7.73 40.60
CA HIS A 279 -2.01 -7.41 40.60
C HIS A 279 -2.82 -8.52 41.30
N SER A 280 -3.32 -8.24 42.51
CA SER A 280 -3.93 -9.23 43.42
C SER A 280 -5.15 -9.97 42.85
N TYR A 281 -5.91 -9.36 41.95
CA TYR A 281 -7.09 -10.00 41.34
C TYR A 281 -6.78 -11.02 40.23
N PHE A 282 -5.53 -11.17 39.78
CA PHE A 282 -5.16 -12.13 38.74
C PHE A 282 -4.43 -13.33 39.32
N THR A 283 -5.03 -14.51 39.26
CA THR A 283 -4.44 -15.75 39.80
C THR A 283 -3.52 -16.50 38.83
N SER A 284 -3.46 -16.05 37.58
CA SER A 284 -2.63 -16.61 36.50
C SER A 284 -1.42 -15.73 36.19
N THR A 285 -0.61 -16.16 35.21
CA THR A 285 0.43 -15.33 34.61
C THR A 285 -0.18 -14.03 34.09
N TYR A 286 0.15 -12.95 34.78
CA TYR A 286 -0.35 -11.61 34.51
C TYR A 286 0.43 -10.95 33.37
N ALA A 287 1.74 -11.17 33.34
CA ALA A 287 2.61 -10.76 32.26
C ALA A 287 3.75 -11.78 32.04
N SER A 288 4.35 -11.76 30.86
CA SER A 288 5.56 -12.56 30.59
C SER A 288 6.54 -11.84 29.67
N ILE A 289 7.81 -12.24 29.79
CA ILE A 289 8.92 -11.79 28.95
C ILE A 289 9.64 -13.05 28.46
N LYS A 290 9.74 -13.22 27.15
CA LYS A 290 10.41 -14.36 26.54
C LYS A 290 11.37 -13.88 25.47
N VAL A 291 12.59 -14.42 25.47
CA VAL A 291 13.62 -14.19 24.46
C VAL A 291 14.01 -15.53 23.84
N GLN A 292 13.97 -15.61 22.51
CA GLN A 292 14.40 -16.78 21.76
C GLN A 292 15.46 -16.39 20.74
N ASN A 293 16.49 -17.22 20.59
CA ASN A 293 17.45 -17.00 19.52
C ASN A 293 16.87 -17.36 18.15
N SER A 294 17.57 -17.00 17.07
CA SER A 294 17.13 -17.29 15.69
C SER A 294 16.90 -18.78 15.38
N SER A 295 17.49 -19.70 16.16
CA SER A 295 17.29 -21.15 16.04
C SER A 295 16.11 -21.68 16.86
N GLY A 296 15.43 -20.81 17.62
CA GLY A 296 14.27 -21.15 18.45
C GLY A 296 14.59 -21.49 19.92
N ASN A 297 15.86 -21.52 20.32
CA ASN A 297 16.25 -21.80 21.71
C ASN A 297 15.86 -20.64 22.62
N ILE A 298 15.29 -20.95 23.78
CA ILE A 298 14.91 -19.96 24.78
C ILE A 298 16.17 -19.47 25.50
N LEU A 299 16.48 -18.17 25.36
CA LEU A 299 17.58 -17.50 26.06
C LEU A 299 17.13 -16.96 27.41
N TYR A 300 15.86 -16.55 27.51
CA TYR A 300 15.24 -16.07 28.74
C TYR A 300 13.74 -16.32 28.68
N ASN A 301 13.14 -16.70 29.81
CA ASN A 301 11.70 -16.83 29.94
C ASN A 301 11.28 -16.53 31.38
N LYS A 302 10.46 -15.50 31.55
CA LYS A 302 9.92 -15.09 32.85
C LYS A 302 8.42 -14.97 32.78
N GLU A 303 7.75 -15.73 33.63
CA GLU A 303 6.33 -15.56 33.92
C GLU A 303 6.17 -14.77 35.22
N ILE A 304 5.28 -13.78 35.20
CA ILE A 304 4.99 -12.90 36.32
C ILE A 304 3.54 -13.17 36.73
N VAL A 305 3.34 -13.96 37.80
CA VAL A 305 2.00 -14.33 38.29
C VAL A 305 1.40 -13.19 39.10
N GLY A 306 0.15 -12.81 38.77
CA GLY A 306 -0.46 -11.57 39.25
C GLY A 306 -0.60 -11.46 40.77
N ASN A 307 -1.10 -12.50 41.42
CA ASN A 307 -1.41 -12.51 42.86
C ASN A 307 -0.28 -13.08 43.73
N ARG A 308 0.91 -13.33 43.16
CA ARG A 308 2.06 -13.86 43.88
C ARG A 308 3.09 -12.78 44.13
N GLN A 309 3.66 -12.77 45.33
CA GLN A 309 4.78 -11.91 45.67
C GLN A 309 5.98 -12.22 44.76
N GLN A 310 6.43 -11.22 43.99
CA GLN A 310 7.64 -11.28 43.19
C GLN A 310 8.82 -10.71 43.99
N ALA A 311 10.00 -11.30 43.82
CA ALA A 311 11.26 -10.71 44.28
C ALA A 311 11.78 -9.73 43.22
N ALA A 312 12.56 -8.73 43.64
CA ALA A 312 13.27 -7.88 42.69
C ALA A 312 14.32 -8.70 41.94
N GLU A 313 14.47 -8.45 40.65
CA GLU A 313 15.39 -9.20 39.79
C GLU A 313 16.03 -8.26 38.78
N ASN A 314 17.32 -8.44 38.51
CA ASN A 314 18.03 -7.77 37.42
C ASN A 314 18.75 -8.82 36.58
N GLN A 315 18.46 -8.86 35.28
CA GLN A 315 19.09 -9.78 34.33
C GLN A 315 19.62 -9.03 33.12
N THR A 316 20.68 -9.56 32.52
CA THR A 316 21.17 -9.11 31.21
C THR A 316 21.17 -10.30 30.28
N VAL A 317 20.42 -10.20 29.19
CA VAL A 317 20.27 -11.25 28.18
C VAL A 317 20.94 -10.77 26.89
N PRO A 318 21.83 -11.55 26.27
CA PRO A 318 22.36 -11.24 24.94
C PRO A 318 21.25 -11.43 23.89
N VAL A 319 21.00 -10.41 23.06
CA VAL A 319 19.97 -10.44 22.01
C VAL A 319 20.52 -9.84 20.72
N LYS A 320 20.61 -10.69 19.69
CA LYS A 320 21.25 -10.40 18.40
C LYS A 320 20.24 -10.21 17.29
N VAL A 321 20.70 -9.69 16.15
CA VAL A 321 19.91 -9.65 14.92
C VAL A 321 19.44 -11.07 14.57
N GLY A 322 18.14 -11.21 14.29
CA GLY A 322 17.48 -12.49 14.03
C GLY A 322 16.77 -13.10 15.24
N ASP A 323 17.11 -12.68 16.47
CA ASP A 323 16.47 -13.15 17.70
C ASP A 323 15.06 -12.55 17.85
N TYR A 324 14.26 -13.19 18.70
CA TYR A 324 12.87 -12.86 18.97
C TYR A 324 12.66 -12.46 20.42
N ILE A 325 11.93 -11.37 20.62
CA ILE A 325 11.51 -10.87 21.93
C ILE A 325 9.98 -10.90 21.96
N GLU A 326 9.40 -11.57 22.94
CA GLU A 326 7.96 -11.69 23.11
C GLU A 326 7.54 -11.18 24.49
N PHE A 327 6.49 -10.38 24.51
CA PHE A 327 5.85 -9.89 25.73
C PHE A 327 4.38 -10.30 25.72
N THR A 328 3.88 -10.68 26.89
CA THR A 328 2.44 -10.82 27.11
C THR A 328 2.00 -9.98 28.31
N HIS A 329 0.76 -9.51 28.26
CA HIS A 329 0.14 -8.78 29.36
C HIS A 329 -1.37 -9.00 29.32
N ILE A 330 -1.96 -9.61 30.35
CA ILE A 330 -3.35 -10.08 30.29
C ILE A 330 -4.36 -8.96 30.04
N GLU A 331 -4.07 -7.75 30.54
CA GLU A 331 -4.93 -6.57 30.38
C GLU A 331 -4.75 -5.81 29.06
N GLY A 332 -3.82 -6.24 28.20
CA GLY A 332 -3.39 -5.45 27.04
C GLY A 332 -4.44 -5.23 25.93
N GLU A 333 -5.55 -5.98 25.89
CA GLU A 333 -6.64 -5.74 24.93
C GLU A 333 -7.72 -4.77 25.43
N ALA A 334 -7.84 -4.57 26.75
CA ALA A 334 -8.90 -3.73 27.28
C ALA A 334 -8.66 -2.27 26.88
N GLN A 335 -9.63 -1.62 26.24
CA GLN A 335 -9.49 -0.28 25.65
C GLN A 335 -9.01 0.79 26.66
N LYS A 336 -9.29 0.59 27.97
CA LYS A 336 -8.83 1.45 29.07
C LYS A 336 -7.42 1.12 29.58
N GLU A 337 -6.91 -0.07 29.31
CA GLU A 337 -5.69 -0.63 29.92
C GLU A 337 -4.59 -0.94 28.89
N LYS A 338 -4.75 -0.53 27.62
CA LYS A 338 -3.73 -0.68 26.57
C LYS A 338 -2.38 -0.05 26.95
N THR A 339 -2.38 0.90 27.88
CA THR A 339 -1.21 1.61 28.42
C THR A 339 -0.42 0.80 29.46
N ARG A 340 -0.91 -0.37 29.90
CA ARG A 340 -0.22 -1.20 30.90
C ARG A 340 1.02 -1.89 30.36
N ALA A 341 1.09 -2.12 29.04
CA ALA A 341 2.25 -2.69 28.39
C ALA A 341 2.63 -1.85 27.18
N THR A 342 3.76 -1.15 27.30
CA THR A 342 4.19 -0.17 26.30
C THR A 342 5.62 -0.43 25.86
N LEU A 343 5.92 -0.09 24.61
CA LEU A 343 7.26 0.03 24.07
C LEU A 343 7.52 1.50 23.75
N THR A 344 8.69 2.01 24.13
CA THR A 344 9.18 3.33 23.74
C THR A 344 10.47 3.17 22.98
N ASN A 345 10.55 3.77 21.80
CA ASN A 345 11.81 4.00 21.11
C ASN A 345 12.52 5.18 21.79
N LEU A 346 13.66 4.92 22.42
CA LEU A 346 14.37 5.91 23.23
C LEU A 346 15.04 7.01 22.39
N GLU A 347 15.22 6.78 21.09
CA GLU A 347 15.90 7.72 20.19
C GLU A 347 14.96 8.81 19.65
N ASN A 348 13.66 8.51 19.54
CA ASN A 348 12.65 9.45 19.02
C ASN A 348 11.44 9.63 19.93
N SER A 349 11.45 9.00 21.12
CA SER A 349 10.37 9.02 22.11
C SER A 349 9.01 8.50 21.61
N LYS A 350 8.95 7.86 20.42
CA LYS A 350 7.70 7.28 19.92
C LYS A 350 7.32 6.08 20.78
N GLN A 351 6.07 6.07 21.22
CA GLN A 351 5.49 5.00 22.03
C GLN A 351 4.56 4.12 21.18
N GLU A 352 4.59 2.83 21.45
CA GLU A 352 3.73 1.80 20.88
C GLU A 352 3.11 0.97 22.00
N PHE A 353 1.95 0.37 21.72
CA PHE A 353 1.28 -0.52 22.67
C PHE A 353 1.61 -1.98 22.34
N VAL A 354 1.97 -2.75 23.37
CA VAL A 354 2.27 -4.18 23.26
C VAL A 354 0.97 -4.96 23.05
N GLY A 355 -0.14 -4.52 23.64
CA GLY A 355 -1.39 -5.28 23.62
C GLY A 355 -1.30 -6.54 24.49
N LYS A 356 -2.17 -7.52 24.28
CA LYS A 356 -2.14 -8.76 25.08
C LYS A 356 -0.91 -9.62 24.81
N LYS A 357 -0.42 -9.57 23.58
CA LYS A 357 0.78 -10.28 23.14
C LYS A 357 1.42 -9.51 21.99
N LYS A 358 2.74 -9.31 22.06
CA LYS A 358 3.54 -8.82 20.93
C LYS A 358 4.83 -9.59 20.82
N THR A 359 5.20 -9.92 19.59
CA THR A 359 6.48 -10.52 19.26
C THR A 359 7.24 -9.57 18.34
N TYR A 360 8.51 -9.35 18.64
CA TYR A 360 9.43 -8.54 17.88
C TYR A 360 10.57 -9.43 17.40
N GLN A 361 10.94 -9.33 16.14
CA GLN A 361 12.19 -9.86 15.62
C GLN A 361 13.21 -8.73 15.52
N VAL A 362 14.41 -8.93 16.07
CA VAL A 362 15.50 -7.96 15.92
C VAL A 362 16.00 -7.98 14.47
N THR A 363 16.03 -6.81 13.83
CA THR A 363 16.51 -6.63 12.46
C THR A 363 17.74 -5.72 12.44
N PRO A 364 18.46 -5.63 11.30
CA PRO A 364 19.57 -4.68 11.17
C PRO A 364 19.17 -3.22 11.46
N THR A 365 17.92 -2.82 11.16
CA THR A 365 17.46 -1.42 11.31
C THR A 365 16.71 -1.16 12.61
N GLY A 366 16.24 -2.19 13.32
CA GLY A 366 15.50 -2.04 14.58
C GLY A 366 14.69 -3.27 14.95
N LEU A 367 13.40 -3.11 15.24
CA LEU A 367 12.49 -4.21 15.61
C LEU A 367 11.38 -4.38 14.58
N LEU A 368 11.25 -5.58 14.02
CA LEU A 368 10.11 -5.98 13.18
C LEU A 368 9.03 -6.61 14.06
N ILE A 369 7.84 -6.00 14.10
CA ILE A 369 6.65 -6.54 14.73
C ILE A 369 6.17 -7.76 13.92
N LYS A 370 5.91 -8.89 14.60
CA LYS A 370 5.48 -10.16 14.02
C LYS A 370 4.01 -10.46 14.22
#